data_AF-A0A3B1JFI1-F1
#
_entry.id   AF-A0A3B1JFI1-F1
#
_cell.length_a   1.000
_cell.length_b   1.000
_cell.length_c   1.000
_cell.angle_alpha   90.00
_cell.angle_beta   90.00
_cell.angle_gamma   90.00
#
_symmetry.space_group_name_H-M   'P 1'
#
loop_
_entity.id
_entity.type
_entity.pdbx_description
1 polymer ?
#
loop_
_entity_poly.entity_id
_entity_poly.type
_entity_poly.pdbx_seq_one_letter_code
_entity_poly.pdbx_strand_id
1 'polypeptide(L)'
;SHVIVDEIHERDINTDFLMVVLRDVVQAFPDVRIILMSATIDTTMFREYFFNCPVIEVFGRTYPVQGECISKIFYIIEKLLCQ
;
A
#
# COMPACT_ATOMS: atom_id res chain seq x y z
N SER A 1 -14.99 -13.27 -12.24
CA SER A 1 -14.93 -14.13 -11.05
C SER A 1 -14.16 -13.46 -9.92
N HIS A 2 -12.98 -12.87 -10.21
CA HIS A 2 -12.17 -12.18 -9.22
C HIS A 2 -11.77 -10.80 -9.73
N VAL A 3 -11.75 -9.81 -8.85
CA VAL A 3 -11.19 -8.47 -9.07
C VAL A 3 -10.04 -8.29 -8.09
N ILE A 4 -8.90 -7.82 -8.58
CA ILE A 4 -7.72 -7.55 -7.76
C ILE A 4 -7.39 -6.08 -7.90
N VAL A 5 -7.29 -5.38 -6.77
CA VAL A 5 -6.88 -3.97 -6.72
C VAL A 5 -5.53 -3.92 -6.05
N ASP A 6 -4.53 -3.46 -6.79
CA ASP A 6 -3.15 -3.36 -6.32
C ASP A 6 -2.84 -1.94 -5.83
N GLU A 7 -1.79 -1.80 -5.03
CA GLU A 7 -1.26 -0.54 -4.53
C GLU A 7 -2.30 0.42 -3.92
N ILE A 8 -3.28 -0.13 -3.20
CA ILE A 8 -4.34 0.66 -2.54
C ILE A 8 -3.79 1.68 -1.52
N HIS A 9 -2.52 1.52 -1.14
CA HIS A 9 -1.81 2.38 -0.22
C HIS A 9 -1.50 3.78 -0.79
N GLU A 10 -1.55 3.96 -2.11
CA GLU A 10 -1.31 5.25 -2.76
C GLU A 10 -2.46 6.26 -2.57
N ARG A 11 -3.67 5.77 -2.24
CA ARG A 11 -4.88 6.58 -2.03
C ARG A 11 -5.17 7.58 -3.16
N ASP A 12 -5.08 7.10 -4.40
CA ASP A 12 -5.52 7.86 -5.57
C ASP A 12 -7.05 8.01 -5.59
N ILE A 13 -7.53 9.14 -6.13
CA ILE A 13 -8.95 9.46 -6.23
C ILE A 13 -9.74 8.37 -6.97
N ASN A 14 -9.15 7.78 -8.00
CA ASN A 14 -9.83 6.76 -8.80
C ASN A 14 -9.93 5.44 -8.03
N THR A 15 -8.89 5.09 -7.28
CA THR A 15 -8.88 3.89 -6.43
C THR A 15 -9.90 4.02 -5.31
N ASP A 16 -10.00 5.19 -4.68
CA ASP A 16 -11.00 5.45 -3.64
C ASP A 16 -12.42 5.36 -4.19
N PHE A 17 -12.69 5.96 -5.34
CA PHE A 17 -13.99 5.85 -6.00
C PHE A 17 -14.31 4.40 -6.39
N LEU A 18 -13.33 3.67 -6.92
CA LEU A 18 -13.46 2.26 -7.26
C LEU A 18 -13.81 1.42 -6.03
N MET A 19 -13.17 1.66 -4.88
CA MET A 19 -13.46 0.93 -3.64
C MET A 19 -14.91 1.10 -3.18
N VAL A 20 -15.48 2.30 -3.35
CA VAL A 20 -16.91 2.56 -3.07
C VAL A 20 -17.80 1.68 -3.95
N VAL A 21 -17.57 1.68 -5.25
CA VAL A 21 -18.36 0.87 -6.19
C VAL A 21 -18.19 -0.63 -5.94
N LEU A 22 -16.96 -1.07 -5.68
CA LEU A 22 -16.63 -2.47 -5.43
C LEU A 22 -17.29 -3.01 -4.15
N ARG A 23 -17.43 -2.17 -3.12
CA ARG A 23 -18.15 -2.54 -1.89
C ARG A 23 -19.61 -2.89 -2.19
N ASP A 24 -20.29 -2.07 -3.00
CA ASP A 24 -21.68 -2.32 -3.39
C ASP A 24 -21.81 -3.56 -4.29
N VAL A 25 -20.85 -3.76 -5.20
CA VAL A 25 -20.81 -4.93 -6.09
C VAL A 25 -20.69 -6.24 -5.31
N VAL A 26 -19.86 -6.31 -4.26
CA VAL A 26 -19.71 -7.53 -3.44
C VAL A 26 -21.01 -7.89 -2.72
N GLN A 27 -21.78 -6.89 -2.30
CA GLN A 27 -23.08 -7.13 -1.66
C GLN A 27 -24.15 -7.57 -2.67
N ALA A 28 -24.13 -7.02 -3.88
CA ALA A 28 -25.11 -7.34 -4.92
C ALA A 28 -24.82 -8.67 -5.65
N PHE A 29 -23.54 -9.03 -5.80
CA PHE A 29 -23.08 -10.18 -6.58
C PHE A 29 -22.21 -11.10 -5.72
N PRO A 30 -22.80 -12.06 -4.97
CA PRO A 30 -22.08 -12.91 -4.02
C PRO A 30 -21.04 -13.84 -4.67
N ASP A 31 -21.11 -14.07 -5.99
CA ASP A 31 -20.14 -14.86 -6.73
C ASP A 31 -18.86 -14.09 -7.09
N VAL A 32 -18.85 -12.76 -6.92
CA VAL A 32 -17.68 -11.92 -7.19
C VAL A 32 -16.78 -11.91 -5.96
N ARG A 33 -15.50 -12.22 -6.17
CA ARG A 33 -14.48 -12.11 -5.13
C ARG A 33 -13.58 -10.90 -5.38
N ILE A 34 -13.21 -10.22 -4.32
CA ILE A 34 -12.31 -9.06 -4.38
C ILE A 34 -11.09 -9.33 -3.51
N ILE A 35 -9.91 -8.98 -4.04
CA ILE A 35 -8.63 -9.02 -3.33
C ILE A 35 -8.03 -7.61 -3.38
N LEU A 36 -7.66 -7.09 -2.22
CA LEU A 36 -7.01 -5.79 -2.07
C LEU A 36 -5.55 -6.03 -1.67
N MET A 37 -4.60 -5.44 -2.39
CA MET A 37 -3.17 -5.58 -2.15
C MET A 37 -2.55 -4.23 -1.77
N SER A 38 -1.68 -4.25 -0.76
CA SER A 38 -1.01 -3.08 -0.20
C SER A 38 0.42 -3.45 0.15
N ALA A 39 1.38 -2.56 -0.17
CA ALA A 39 2.76 -2.68 0.29
C ALA A 39 2.95 -2.21 1.74
N THR A 40 2.01 -1.45 2.31
CA THR A 40 2.12 -0.88 3.66
C THR A 40 1.37 -1.72 4.70
N ILE A 41 1.85 -1.66 5.94
CA ILE A 41 1.37 -2.48 7.07
C ILE A 41 -0.02 -2.04 7.58
N ASP A 42 -0.42 -0.77 7.43
CA ASP A 42 -1.69 -0.31 7.98
C ASP A 42 -2.89 -0.64 7.07
N THR A 43 -3.41 -1.84 7.23
CA THR A 43 -4.60 -2.34 6.52
C THR A 43 -5.90 -2.17 7.31
N THR A 44 -5.85 -1.55 8.50
CA THR A 44 -6.96 -1.53 9.46
C THR A 44 -8.20 -0.85 8.89
N MET A 45 -8.00 0.30 8.25
CA MET A 45 -9.07 1.07 7.61
C MET A 45 -9.79 0.26 6.53
N PHE A 46 -9.05 -0.43 5.66
CA PHE A 46 -9.63 -1.23 4.58
C PHE A 46 -10.40 -2.43 5.11
N ARG A 47 -9.86 -3.08 6.15
CA ARG A 47 -10.53 -4.18 6.86
C ARG A 47 -11.89 -3.75 7.40
N GLU A 48 -11.94 -2.64 8.13
CA GLU A 48 -13.18 -2.12 8.70
C GLU A 48 -14.19 -1.72 7.62
N TYR A 49 -13.71 -1.09 6.55
CA TYR A 49 -14.55 -0.67 5.42
C TYR A 49 -15.18 -1.86 4.68
N PHE A 50 -14.42 -2.93 4.44
CA PHE A 50 -14.87 -4.16 3.78
C PHE A 50 -15.34 -5.21 4.78
N PHE A 51 -16.30 -4.85 5.64
CA PHE A 51 -17.04 -5.79 6.50
C PHE A 51 -16.15 -6.65 7.43
N ASN A 52 -15.05 -6.09 7.95
CA ASN A 52 -14.06 -6.82 8.76
C ASN A 52 -13.44 -8.02 8.03
N CYS A 53 -13.05 -7.84 6.77
CA CYS A 53 -12.46 -8.89 5.94
C CYS A 53 -11.16 -9.47 6.54
N PRO A 54 -10.81 -10.73 6.20
CA PRO A 54 -9.54 -11.32 6.59
C PRO A 54 -8.37 -10.58 5.95
N VAL A 55 -7.28 -10.42 6.71
CA VAL A 55 -6.02 -9.83 6.25
C VAL A 55 -4.97 -10.93 6.23
N ILE A 56 -4.19 -10.97 5.15
CA ILE A 56 -3.09 -11.92 4.98
C ILE A 56 -1.82 -11.09 4.81
N GLU A 57 -0.86 -11.27 5.73
CA GLU A 57 0.44 -10.63 5.64
C GLU A 57 1.42 -11.54 4.89
N VAL A 58 2.08 -10.98 3.87
CA VAL A 58 3.09 -11.68 3.07
C VAL A 58 4.43 -11.00 3.28
N PHE A 59 5.39 -11.71 3.86
CA PHE A 59 6.73 -11.18 4.10
C PHE A 59 7.56 -11.23 2.81
N GLY A 60 7.98 -10.05 2.33
CA GLY A 60 8.92 -9.92 1.23
C GLY A 60 10.35 -10.28 1.63
N ARG A 61 11.20 -10.53 0.63
CA ARG A 61 12.65 -10.61 0.82
C ARG A 61 13.24 -9.24 0.51
N THR A 62 14.00 -8.68 1.45
CA THR A 62 14.72 -7.42 1.25
C THR A 62 16.22 -7.64 1.37
N TYR A 63 16.98 -6.85 0.62
CA TYR A 63 18.42 -6.73 0.79
C TYR A 63 18.70 -5.39 1.49
N PRO A 64 19.74 -5.31 2.34
CA PRO A 64 20.05 -4.06 3.03
C PRO A 64 20.41 -2.98 2.00
N VAL A 65 19.62 -1.90 1.99
CA VAL A 65 19.90 -0.69 1.22
C VAL A 65 20.27 0.41 2.20
N GLN A 66 21.40 1.07 1.98
CA GLN A 66 21.84 2.20 2.79
C GLN A 66 21.01 3.43 2.42
N GLY A 67 20.15 3.89 3.33
CA GLY A 67 19.47 5.18 3.22
C GLY A 67 20.33 6.28 3.84
N GLU A 68 20.67 7.29 3.05
CA GLU A 68 21.42 8.46 3.51
C GLU A 68 20.49 9.67 3.56
N CYS A 69 20.35 10.30 4.73
CA CYS A 69 19.60 11.54 4.87
C CYS A 69 20.37 12.73 4.29
N ILE A 70 19.65 13.78 3.87
CA ILE A 70 20.21 15.00 3.29
C ILE A 70 21.32 15.60 4.17
N SER A 71 21.12 15.64 5.50
CA SER A 71 22.14 16.18 6.42
C SER A 71 23.47 15.45 6.33
N LYS A 72 23.44 14.13 6.13
CA LYS A 72 24.64 13.29 6.02
C LYS A 72 25.29 13.44 4.64
N ILE A 73 24.49 13.59 3.59
CA ILE A 73 24.97 13.95 2.24
C ILE A 73 25.68 15.31 2.28
N PHE A 74 25.07 16.33 2.90
CA PHE A 74 25.63 17.67 3.01
C PHE A 74 26.95 17.66 3.79
N TYR A 75 26.99 16.95 4.92
CA TYR A 75 28.22 16.76 5.70
C TYR A 75 29.34 16.12 4.88
N ILE A 76 29.03 15.09 4.09
CA ILE A 76 30.02 14.42 3.22
C ILE A 76 30.54 15.38 2.15
N ILE A 77 29.65 16.14 1.51
CA ILE A 77 30.02 17.11 0.48
C ILE A 77 30.89 18.23 1.05
N GLU A 78 30.53 18.83 2.19
CA GLU A 78 31.37 19.86 2.83
C GLU A 78 32.74 19.31 3.23
N LYS A 79 32.81 18.09 3.76
CA LYS A 79 34.09 17.45 4.09
C LYS A 79 34.98 17.22 2.87
N LEU A 80 34.39 16.91 1.71
CA LEU A 80 35.11 16.71 0.46
C LEU A 80 35.55 18.03 -0.18
N LEU A 81 34.77 19.11 -0.03
CA LEU A 81 35.08 20.43 -0.58
C LEU A 81 36.05 21.26 0.28
N CYS A 82 36.12 20.99 1.58
CA CYS A 82 37.08 21.63 2.50
C CYS A 82 38.44 20.88 2.63
N GLN A 83 38.69 19.88 1.78
CA GLN A 83 40.04 19.35 1.50
C GLN A 83 40.66 20.09 0.32
#